data_AF-A0A2D7M221-F1
#
_entry.id   AF-A0A2D7M221-F1
#
_cell.length_a   1.000
_cell.length_b   1.000
_cell.length_c   1.000
_cell.angle_alpha   90.00
_cell.angle_beta   90.00
_cell.angle_gamma   90.00
#
_symmetry.space_group_name_H-M   'P 1'
#
loop_
_entity.id
_entity.type
_entity.pdbx_description
1 polymer ?
#
loop_
_entity_poly.entity_id
_entity_poly.type
_entity_poly.pdbx_seq_one_letter_code
_entity_poly.pdbx_strand_id
1 'polypeptide(L)'
;MTKTDLIQRFFGSHLRSRASIFLLAIITASLLTHSFDSMTPSPIQNLYQKIERLDLEPEQRKALRAVRNLLIEEQALADHPVNTDQVLLSIAGILTEKQFHDFSGKAKDARQKLRYELRQIRAEMALHGEEHFLSRR
;
A
#
# COMPACT_ATOMS: atom_id res chain seq x y z
N MET A 1 -3.90 -16.28 61.31
CA MET A 1 -4.38 -16.01 59.93
C MET A 1 -3.19 -15.97 59.00
N THR A 2 -2.93 -17.07 58.30
CA THR A 2 -1.78 -17.24 57.40
C THR A 2 -2.16 -16.82 55.98
N LYS A 3 -1.24 -16.14 55.28
CA LYS A 3 -1.40 -15.59 53.91
C LYS A 3 -1.92 -16.59 52.84
N THR A 4 -1.93 -17.88 53.14
CA THR A 4 -2.42 -18.98 52.30
C THR A 4 -3.93 -18.98 52.07
N ASP A 5 -4.75 -18.41 52.96
CA ASP A 5 -6.22 -18.42 52.83
C ASP A 5 -6.77 -17.50 51.74
N LEU A 6 -6.07 -16.41 51.42
CA LEU A 6 -6.49 -15.47 50.39
C LEU A 6 -6.33 -16.06 48.98
N ILE A 7 -5.23 -16.78 48.74
CA ILE A 7 -4.94 -17.39 47.44
C ILE A 7 -5.90 -18.57 47.18
N GLN A 8 -6.19 -19.40 48.20
CA GLN A 8 -7.16 -20.50 48.07
C GLN A 8 -8.61 -20.02 47.85
N ARG A 9 -9.01 -18.87 48.41
CA ARG A 9 -10.35 -18.30 48.16
C ARG A 9 -10.54 -17.74 46.74
N PHE A 10 -9.47 -17.25 46.11
CA PHE A 10 -9.53 -16.75 44.74
C PHE A 10 -9.39 -17.85 43.67
N PHE A 11 -8.59 -18.88 43.93
CA PHE A 11 -8.32 -19.97 42.96
C PHE A 11 -9.10 -21.28 43.23
N GLY A 12 -9.91 -21.34 44.28
CA GLY A 12 -10.53 -22.57 44.80
C GLY A 12 -11.70 -23.17 44.01
N SER A 13 -11.99 -22.73 42.78
CA SER A 13 -12.89 -23.51 41.91
C SER A 13 -12.40 -23.49 40.48
N HIS A 14 -12.17 -24.67 39.91
CA HIS A 14 -11.81 -24.86 38.52
C HIS A 14 -12.80 -24.18 37.55
N LEU A 15 -14.06 -24.02 37.98
CA LEU A 15 -15.10 -23.33 37.21
C LEU A 15 -14.87 -21.81 37.11
N ARG A 16 -14.44 -21.16 38.21
CA ARG A 16 -14.09 -19.73 38.24
C ARG A 16 -12.84 -19.43 37.43
N SER A 17 -11.82 -20.28 37.53
CA SER A 17 -10.60 -20.18 36.70
C SER A 17 -10.90 -20.32 35.20
N ARG A 18 -11.77 -21.26 34.84
CA ARG A 18 -12.22 -21.43 33.45
C ARG A 18 -13.02 -20.23 32.96
N ALA A 19 -13.93 -19.72 33.79
CA ALA A 19 -14.71 -18.52 33.47
C ALA A 19 -13.81 -17.27 33.32
N SER A 20 -12.79 -17.10 34.15
CA SER A 20 -11.86 -15.97 34.02
C SER A 20 -10.98 -16.08 32.79
N ILE A 21 -10.50 -17.29 32.44
CA ILE A 21 -9.73 -17.50 31.20
C ILE A 21 -10.62 -17.24 29.98
N PHE A 22 -11.86 -17.71 30.00
CA PHE A 22 -12.81 -17.49 28.91
C PHE A 22 -13.15 -16.01 28.72
N LEU A 23 -13.41 -15.28 29.82
CA LEU A 23 -13.64 -13.83 29.77
C LEU A 23 -12.41 -13.07 29.28
N LEU A 24 -11.21 -13.46 29.73
CA LEU A 24 -9.96 -12.85 29.27
C LEU A 24 -9.75 -13.11 27.76
N ALA A 25 -10.05 -14.31 27.27
CA ALA A 25 -9.97 -14.66 25.86
C ALA A 25 -10.99 -13.87 25.00
N ILE A 26 -12.20 -13.62 25.49
CA ILE A 26 -13.19 -12.79 24.79
C ILE A 26 -12.73 -11.34 24.73
N ILE A 27 -12.21 -10.80 25.84
CA ILE A 27 -11.74 -9.41 25.90
C ILE A 27 -10.53 -9.22 24.97
N THR A 28 -9.57 -10.16 24.97
CA THR A 28 -8.41 -10.09 24.06
C THR A 28 -8.82 -10.27 22.61
N ALA A 29 -9.73 -11.19 22.29
CA ALA A 29 -10.26 -11.34 20.94
C ALA A 29 -10.96 -10.06 20.47
N SER A 30 -11.78 -9.45 21.32
CA SER A 30 -12.48 -8.19 21.02
C SER A 30 -11.54 -7.01 20.83
N LEU A 31 -10.49 -6.91 21.65
CA LEU A 31 -9.47 -5.86 21.52
C LEU A 31 -8.64 -6.04 20.25
N LEU A 32 -8.29 -7.28 19.90
CA LEU A 32 -7.58 -7.61 18.68
C LEU A 32 -8.45 -7.30 17.45
N THR A 33 -9.71 -7.72 17.41
CA THR A 33 -10.62 -7.39 16.29
C THR A 33 -10.80 -5.88 16.13
N HIS A 34 -10.94 -5.14 17.23
CA HIS A 34 -11.11 -3.68 17.16
C HIS A 34 -9.82 -2.96 16.70
N SER A 35 -8.66 -3.53 17.03
CA SER A 35 -7.35 -3.06 16.55
C SER A 35 -7.14 -3.39 15.07
N PHE A 36 -7.54 -4.58 14.61
CA PHE A 36 -7.45 -4.96 13.21
C PHE A 36 -8.48 -4.25 12.31
N ASP A 37 -9.69 -3.97 12.80
CA ASP A 37 -10.68 -3.16 12.07
C ASP A 37 -10.19 -1.72 11.86
N SER A 38 -9.28 -1.23 12.70
CA SER A 38 -8.63 0.08 12.50
C SER A 38 -7.51 0.06 11.45
N MET A 39 -7.05 -1.11 11.01
CA MET A 39 -6.06 -1.27 9.94
C MET A 39 -6.73 -1.33 8.56
N THR A 40 -7.67 -0.44 8.28
CA THR A 40 -8.15 -0.28 6.90
C THR A 40 -6.97 0.16 6.03
N PRO A 41 -6.57 -0.63 5.01
CA PRO A 41 -5.43 -0.29 4.18
C PRO A 41 -5.64 1.09 3.55
N SER A 42 -4.57 1.89 3.53
CA SER A 42 -4.65 3.25 2.99
C SER A 42 -5.22 3.19 1.56
N PRO A 43 -6.01 4.20 1.13
CA PRO A 43 -6.55 4.25 -0.22
C PRO A 43 -5.48 4.08 -1.31
N ILE A 44 -4.26 4.59 -1.05
CA ILE A 44 -3.06 4.37 -1.87
C ILE A 44 -2.70 2.88 -1.94
N GLN A 45 -2.61 2.20 -0.79
CA GLN A 45 -2.26 0.78 -0.74
C GLN A 45 -3.23 -0.07 -1.56
N ASN A 46 -4.54 0.22 -1.49
CA ASN A 46 -5.55 -0.47 -2.29
C ASN A 46 -5.40 -0.21 -3.80
N LEU A 47 -5.09 1.02 -4.19
CA LEU A 47 -4.78 1.35 -5.59
C LEU A 47 -3.57 0.54 -6.07
N TYR A 48 -2.49 0.50 -5.30
CA TYR A 48 -1.28 -0.24 -5.69
C TYR A 48 -1.49 -1.75 -5.75
N GLN A 49 -2.27 -2.34 -4.86
CA GLN A 49 -2.61 -3.76 -4.96
C GLN A 49 -3.38 -4.10 -6.23
N LYS A 50 -4.22 -3.18 -6.74
CA LYS A 50 -4.87 -3.36 -8.05
C LYS A 50 -3.87 -3.30 -9.20
N ILE A 51 -2.91 -2.37 -9.12
CA ILE A 51 -1.85 -2.23 -10.12
C ILE A 51 -0.94 -3.45 -10.16
N GLU A 52 -0.59 -4.04 -9.01
CA GLU A 52 0.27 -5.22 -8.95
C GLU A 52 -0.32 -6.47 -9.61
N ARG A 53 -1.65 -6.51 -9.82
CA ARG A 53 -2.33 -7.59 -10.55
C ARG A 53 -2.25 -7.46 -12.06
N LEU A 54 -1.81 -6.31 -12.57
CA LEU A 54 -1.62 -6.11 -14.00
C LEU A 54 -0.38 -6.86 -14.47
N ASP A 55 -0.40 -7.27 -15.73
CA ASP A 55 0.79 -7.77 -16.39
C ASP A 55 1.75 -6.59 -16.64
N LEU A 56 2.76 -6.47 -15.77
CA LEU A 56 3.71 -5.36 -15.73
C LEU A 56 5.12 -5.86 -15.97
N GLU A 57 5.84 -5.12 -16.82
CA GLU A 57 7.27 -5.31 -16.99
C GLU A 57 8.04 -5.01 -15.70
N PRO A 58 9.24 -5.60 -15.50
CA PRO A 58 10.04 -5.39 -14.30
C PRO A 58 10.33 -3.90 -14.02
N GLU A 59 10.65 -3.12 -15.05
CA GLU A 59 10.94 -1.69 -14.92
C GLU A 59 9.69 -0.86 -14.60
N GLN A 60 8.54 -1.22 -15.18
CA GLN A 60 7.25 -0.61 -14.82
C GLN A 60 6.92 -0.85 -13.35
N ARG A 61 7.11 -2.08 -12.86
CA ARG A 61 6.87 -2.45 -11.46
C ARG A 61 7.77 -1.68 -10.50
N LYS A 62 9.06 -1.52 -10.81
CA LYS A 62 9.99 -0.69 -10.03
C LYS A 62 9.55 0.77 -9.99
N ALA A 63 9.20 1.34 -11.15
CA ALA A 63 8.74 2.72 -11.25
C ALA A 63 7.47 2.97 -10.44
N LEU A 64 6.50 2.06 -10.49
CA LEU A 64 5.26 2.17 -9.73
C LEU A 64 5.51 2.09 -8.22
N ARG A 65 6.41 1.21 -7.76
CA ARG A 65 6.82 1.17 -6.35
C ARG A 65 7.48 2.47 -5.90
N ALA A 66 8.31 3.08 -6.74
CA ALA A 66 8.91 4.38 -6.43
C ALA A 66 7.83 5.48 -6.29
N VAL A 67 6.85 5.51 -7.20
CA VAL A 67 5.71 6.45 -7.09
C VAL A 67 4.92 6.19 -5.81
N ARG A 68 4.69 4.93 -5.42
CA ARG A 68 4.00 4.59 -4.17
C ARG A 68 4.72 5.17 -2.97
N ASN A 69 6.03 4.93 -2.88
CA ASN A 69 6.82 5.36 -1.73
C ASN A 69 6.82 6.88 -1.62
N LEU A 70 7.01 7.58 -2.75
CA LEU A 70 6.94 9.04 -2.80
C LEU A 70 5.58 9.56 -2.31
N LEU A 71 4.47 8.96 -2.74
CA LEU A 71 3.14 9.39 -2.30
C LEU A 71 2.90 9.11 -0.81
N ILE A 72 3.42 8.01 -0.26
CA ILE A 72 3.34 7.70 1.18
C ILE A 72 4.15 8.72 1.98
N GLU A 73 5.35 9.06 1.52
CA GLU A 73 6.22 10.06 2.15
C GLU A 73 5.57 11.45 2.12
N GLU A 74 5.04 11.88 0.97
CA GLU A 74 4.32 13.15 0.84
C GLU A 74 3.08 13.20 1.74
N GLN A 75 2.32 12.10 1.82
CA GLN A 75 1.16 12.02 2.71
C GLN A 75 1.57 12.12 4.19
N ALA A 76 2.68 11.50 4.58
CA ALA A 76 3.20 11.59 5.95
C ALA A 76 3.67 13.00 6.33
N LEU A 77 4.13 13.78 5.35
CA LEU A 77 4.64 15.14 5.56
C LEU A 77 3.54 16.20 5.55
N ALA A 78 2.52 16.04 4.71
CA ALA A 78 1.60 17.13 4.37
C ALA A 78 0.27 17.11 5.16
N ASP A 79 -0.06 16.03 5.88
CA ASP A 79 -1.37 15.82 6.55
C ASP A 79 -2.58 16.12 5.63
N HIS A 80 -2.33 16.10 4.31
CA HIS A 80 -3.30 16.43 3.28
C HIS A 80 -3.88 15.16 2.69
N PRO A 81 -5.18 15.15 2.35
CA PRO A 81 -5.80 14.02 1.71
C PRO A 81 -5.15 13.76 0.35
N VAL A 82 -4.90 12.49 0.06
CA VAL A 82 -4.27 12.05 -1.18
C VAL A 82 -5.09 12.50 -2.38
N ASN A 83 -4.50 13.34 -3.23
CA ASN A 83 -5.16 13.76 -4.46
C ASN A 83 -5.09 12.64 -5.50
N THR A 84 -6.22 11.94 -5.70
CA THR A 84 -6.33 10.80 -6.62
C THR A 84 -5.94 11.17 -8.05
N ASP A 85 -6.19 12.40 -8.49
CA ASP A 85 -5.85 12.84 -9.85
C ASP A 85 -4.33 12.93 -10.07
N GLN A 86 -3.58 13.36 -9.04
CA GLN A 86 -2.11 13.38 -9.11
C GLN A 86 -1.52 11.97 -9.14
N VAL A 87 -2.13 11.05 -8.39
CA VAL A 87 -1.77 9.62 -8.41
C VAL A 87 -2.01 9.03 -9.80
N LEU A 88 -3.20 9.24 -10.37
CA LEU A 88 -3.54 8.77 -11.70
C LEU A 88 -2.63 9.37 -12.77
N LEU A 89 -2.32 10.66 -12.69
CA LEU A 89 -1.38 11.30 -13.61
C LEU A 89 0.02 10.69 -13.52
N SER A 90 0.49 10.38 -12.32
CA SER A 90 1.82 9.80 -12.09
C SER A 90 1.91 8.38 -12.66
N ILE A 91 0.86 7.58 -12.45
CA ILE A 91 0.75 6.20 -12.95
C ILE A 91 0.55 6.17 -14.48
N ALA A 92 -0.21 7.10 -15.04
CA ALA A 92 -0.50 7.16 -16.48
C ALA A 92 0.74 7.31 -17.35
N GLY A 93 1.80 7.94 -16.80
CA GLY A 93 3.09 8.03 -17.49
C GLY A 93 3.83 6.69 -17.58
N ILE A 94 3.51 5.71 -16.74
CA ILE A 94 4.19 4.40 -16.67
C ILE A 94 3.40 3.33 -17.44
N LEU A 95 2.09 3.28 -17.21
CA LEU A 95 1.22 2.26 -17.77
C LEU A 95 0.91 2.55 -19.25
N THR A 96 0.73 1.51 -20.05
CA THR A 96 0.16 1.63 -21.40
C THR A 96 -1.31 2.08 -21.33
N GLU A 97 -1.91 2.47 -22.47
CA GLU A 97 -3.33 2.84 -22.52
C GLU A 97 -4.23 1.71 -22.01
N LYS A 98 -3.96 0.47 -22.45
CA LYS A 98 -4.71 -0.72 -22.04
C LYS A 98 -4.58 -1.00 -20.54
N GLN A 99 -3.35 -1.01 -20.01
CA GLN A 99 -3.11 -1.24 -18.57
C GLN A 99 -3.75 -0.14 -17.71
N PHE A 100 -3.69 1.12 -18.16
CA PHE A 100 -4.32 2.23 -17.45
C PHE A 100 -5.85 2.11 -17.43
N HIS A 101 -6.44 1.70 -18.56
CA HIS A 101 -7.87 1.43 -18.66
C HIS A 101 -8.28 0.25 -17.76
N ASP A 102 -7.55 -0.86 -17.80
CA ASP A 102 -7.83 -2.04 -16.98
C ASP A 102 -7.74 -1.73 -15.48
N PHE A 103 -6.85 -0.81 -15.09
CA PHE A 103 -6.69 -0.33 -13.73
C PHE A 103 -7.76 0.66 -13.28
N SER A 104 -7.99 1.71 -14.06
CA SER A 104 -8.79 2.87 -13.66
C SER A 104 -10.25 2.81 -14.14
N GLY A 105 -10.55 1.92 -15.09
CA GLY A 105 -11.83 1.85 -15.79
C GLY A 105 -12.07 3.04 -16.74
N LYS A 106 -11.06 3.86 -16.99
CA LYS A 106 -11.16 5.08 -17.81
C LYS A 106 -10.04 5.11 -18.85
N ALA A 107 -10.34 5.71 -20.00
CA ALA A 107 -9.29 6.08 -20.96
C ALA A 107 -8.43 7.22 -20.39
N LYS A 108 -7.18 7.33 -20.85
CA LYS A 108 -6.33 8.44 -20.44
C LYS A 108 -6.87 9.76 -20.99
N ASP A 109 -6.83 10.79 -20.16
CA ASP A 109 -7.06 12.16 -20.63
C ASP A 109 -5.86 12.69 -21.45
N ALA A 110 -6.02 13.86 -22.08
CA ALA A 110 -4.97 14.45 -22.92
C ALA A 110 -3.66 14.71 -22.16
N ARG A 111 -3.75 15.08 -20.87
CA ARG A 111 -2.58 15.37 -20.04
C ARG A 111 -1.83 14.09 -19.66
N GLN A 112 -2.56 13.03 -19.38
CA GLN A 112 -2.07 11.70 -19.07
C GLN A 112 -1.40 11.06 -20.30
N LYS A 113 -1.99 11.23 -21.49
CA LYS A 113 -1.39 10.81 -22.77
C LYS A 113 -0.08 11.55 -23.04
N LEU A 114 -0.08 12.87 -22.94
CA LEU A 114 1.13 13.68 -23.09
C LEU A 114 2.24 13.25 -22.13
N ARG A 115 1.90 12.98 -20.87
CA ARG A 115 2.88 12.53 -19.87
C ARG A 115 3.48 11.17 -20.21
N TYR A 116 2.69 10.26 -20.77
CA TYR A 116 3.17 8.98 -21.26
C TYR A 116 4.13 9.17 -22.44
N GLU A 117 3.73 9.95 -23.44
CA GLU A 117 4.56 10.24 -24.63
C GLU A 117 5.89 10.89 -24.26
N LEU A 118 5.88 11.90 -23.39
CA LEU A 118 7.11 12.55 -22.91
C LEU A 118 8.05 11.57 -22.20
N ARG A 119 7.50 10.59 -21.48
CA ARG A 119 8.32 9.56 -20.84
C ARG A 119 8.92 8.60 -21.86
N GLN A 120 8.17 8.21 -22.90
CA GLN A 120 8.68 7.37 -23.97
C GLN A 120 9.82 8.08 -24.72
N ILE A 121 9.61 9.34 -25.11
CA ILE A 121 10.66 10.17 -25.74
C ILE A 121 11.90 10.25 -24.84
N ARG A 122 11.72 10.45 -23.53
CA ARG A 122 12.85 10.47 -22.58
C ARG A 122 13.59 9.13 -22.51
N ALA A 123 12.87 8.01 -22.55
CA ALA A 123 13.48 6.69 -22.55
C ALA A 123 14.27 6.44 -23.84
N GLU A 124 13.70 6.80 -24.99
CA GLU A 124 14.36 6.71 -26.29
C GLU A 124 15.64 7.58 -26.34
N MET A 125 15.57 8.82 -25.86
CA MET A 125 16.74 9.71 -25.79
C MET A 125 17.84 9.16 -24.87
N ALA A 126 17.47 8.51 -23.76
CA ALA A 126 18.44 7.90 -22.86
C ALA A 126 19.18 6.73 -23.56
N LEU A 127 18.44 5.89 -24.30
CA LEU A 127 19.02 4.78 -25.04
C LEU A 127 19.95 5.26 -26.17
N HIS A 128 19.52 6.22 -26.98
CA HIS A 128 20.33 6.77 -28.07
C HIS A 128 21.52 7.61 -27.60
N GLY A 129 21.40 8.28 -26.45
CA GLY A 129 22.50 9.03 -25.84
C GLY A 129 23.63 8.13 -25.35
N GLU A 130 23.31 6.94 -24.84
CA GLU A 130 24.30 5.94 -24.39
C GLU A 130 25.01 5.26 -25.58
N GLU A 131 24.30 4.95 -26.66
CA GLU A 131 24.88 4.37 -27.88
C GLU A 131 25.95 5.29 -28.51
N HIS A 132 25.68 6.60 -28.56
CA HIS A 132 26.65 7.59 -29.05
C HIS A 132 27.87 7.79 -28.14
N PHE A 133 27.76 7.46 -26.85
CA PHE A 133 28.87 7.56 -25.89
C PHE A 133 29.78 6.34 -25.94
N LEU A 134 29.20 5.16 -26.19
CA LEU A 134 29.94 3.91 -26.36
C LEU A 134 30.65 3.82 -27.72
N SER A 135 30.12 4.44 -28.77
CA SER A 135 30.75 4.46 -30.11
C SER A 135 31.94 5.43 -30.24
N ARG A 136 32.23 6.24 -29.20
CA ARG A 136 33.33 7.24 -29.18
C ARG A 136 34.48 6.85 -28.25
N ARG A 137 34.46 5.66 -27.65
CA ARG A 137 35.59 5.05 -26.93
C ARG A 137 36.23 3.96 -27.77
#